data_AF-A0A1F7Z1N2-F1
#
_entry.id   AF-A0A1F7Z1N2-F1
#
_cell.length_a   1.000
_cell.length_b   1.000
_cell.length_c   1.000
_cell.angle_alpha   90.00
_cell.angle_beta   90.00
_cell.angle_gamma   90.00
#
_symmetry.space_group_name_H-M   'P 1'
#
loop_
_entity.id
_entity.type
_entity.pdbx_description
1 polymer ?
#
loop_
_entity_poly.entity_id
_entity_poly.type
_entity_poly.pdbx_seq_one_letter_code
_entity_poly.pdbx_strand_id
1 'polypeptide(L)'
;MHMKRRHMSTQAFDAVTIFKCLAQLEAQFLGENREWEPQNDEQERLFTLYQQMKDYLAQIRGLKAKGSKFYTELNDFLVEEGFSPMFQPFNPEDSVGVATVLDKMVEWFVEAELVNITAQNGREYPGFEIPKQGVSIYTTNYGTLAELYTKSEDTLWLLLPTANQPDLLGFNLFETAVKVMSEEGSINHHFSGIQIPKVDLDVTPDLNFLLRARTFDTNDVPWRVTQAFQRFKFRMNEKGARAKVTTGIAVTMEAFFAKPDPLILDRPFLGWFTQKGLELLPMAVFWADYDSWKEPSGSLENL
;
A
#
# COMPACT_ATOMS: atom_id res chain seq x y z
N MET A 1 9.80 -29.24 -17.00
CA MET A 1 10.60 -28.03 -17.27
C MET A 1 10.38 -27.07 -16.12
N HIS A 2 11.31 -26.95 -15.17
CA HIS A 2 11.19 -25.94 -14.12
C HIS A 2 11.55 -24.57 -14.72
N MET A 3 10.58 -23.66 -14.79
CA MET A 3 10.91 -22.24 -14.91
C MET A 3 11.64 -21.83 -13.64
N LYS A 4 12.87 -21.29 -13.76
CA LYS A 4 13.42 -20.48 -12.68
C LYS A 4 12.49 -19.30 -12.50
N ARG A 5 11.78 -19.22 -11.35
CA ARG A 5 11.10 -17.98 -10.96
C ARG A 5 12.13 -16.86 -11.05
N ARG A 6 11.81 -15.82 -11.84
CA ARG A 6 12.62 -14.61 -11.89
C ARG A 6 12.53 -13.98 -10.51
N HIS A 7 13.64 -13.90 -9.78
CA HIS A 7 13.65 -13.24 -8.49
C HIS A 7 13.30 -11.78 -8.76
N MET A 8 12.17 -11.32 -8.20
CA MET A 8 11.83 -9.91 -8.23
C MET A 8 12.53 -9.24 -7.05
N SER A 9 12.70 -7.92 -7.13
CA SER A 9 12.92 -7.08 -5.97
C SER A 9 11.59 -6.81 -5.28
N THR A 10 11.62 -6.52 -4.00
CA THR A 10 10.50 -5.85 -3.30
C THR A 10 10.00 -4.63 -4.08
N GLN A 11 8.67 -4.38 -4.08
CA GLN A 11 8.02 -3.25 -4.76
C GLN A 11 6.90 -2.64 -3.91
N ALA A 12 6.45 -1.44 -4.27
CA ALA A 12 5.21 -0.86 -3.75
C ALA A 12 4.58 0.09 -4.77
N PHE A 13 3.30 0.40 -4.58
CA PHE A 13 2.56 1.41 -5.33
C PHE A 13 1.33 1.86 -4.53
N ASP A 14 1.12 3.17 -4.42
CA ASP A 14 -0.11 3.74 -3.87
C ASP A 14 -0.81 4.65 -4.88
N ALA A 15 -2.01 4.27 -5.31
CA ALA A 15 -2.85 5.08 -6.21
C ALA A 15 -3.50 6.27 -5.49
N VAL A 16 -3.76 6.15 -4.18
CA VAL A 16 -4.59 7.09 -3.43
C VAL A 16 -3.91 8.46 -3.25
N THR A 17 -2.61 8.48 -2.98
CA THR A 17 -1.78 9.70 -2.99
C THR A 17 -1.75 10.36 -4.37
N ILE A 18 -1.70 9.58 -5.45
CA ILE A 18 -1.76 10.08 -6.83
C ILE A 18 -3.13 10.70 -7.13
N PHE A 19 -4.22 9.98 -6.85
CA PHE A 19 -5.60 10.49 -6.99
C PHE A 19 -5.82 11.78 -6.19
N LYS A 20 -5.26 11.86 -4.97
CA LYS A 20 -5.32 13.06 -4.15
C LYS A 20 -4.50 14.21 -4.73
N CYS A 21 -3.36 13.95 -5.39
CA CYS A 21 -2.62 14.99 -6.12
C CYS A 21 -3.46 15.58 -7.25
N LEU A 22 -4.11 14.75 -8.06
CA LEU A 22 -4.97 15.20 -9.16
C LEU A 22 -6.14 16.05 -8.64
N ALA A 23 -6.88 15.56 -7.64
CA ALA A 23 -8.00 16.29 -7.04
C ALA A 23 -7.59 17.63 -6.41
N GLN A 24 -6.39 17.70 -5.84
CA GLN A 24 -5.86 18.94 -5.23
C GLN A 24 -5.38 19.94 -6.30
N LEU A 25 -4.79 19.48 -7.41
CA LEU A 25 -4.43 20.33 -8.56
C LEU A 25 -5.69 20.98 -9.17
N GLU A 26 -6.74 20.18 -9.38
CA GLU A 26 -8.04 20.66 -9.84
C GLU A 26 -8.62 21.72 -8.89
N ALA A 27 -8.76 21.40 -7.60
CA ALA A 27 -9.40 22.27 -6.62
C ALA A 27 -8.65 23.59 -6.34
N GLN A 28 -7.32 23.65 -6.54
CA GLN A 28 -6.53 24.85 -6.20
C GLN A 28 -6.03 25.66 -7.41
N PHE A 29 -5.84 25.04 -8.59
CA PHE A 29 -5.13 25.68 -9.69
C PHE A 29 -5.79 25.54 -11.07
N LEU A 30 -6.38 24.38 -11.36
CA LEU A 30 -6.88 24.08 -12.72
C LEU A 30 -8.40 24.27 -12.87
N GLY A 31 -9.13 24.37 -11.76
CA GLY A 31 -10.59 24.36 -11.72
C GLY A 31 -11.14 22.95 -11.52
N GLU A 32 -12.34 22.85 -10.95
CA GLU A 32 -12.95 21.56 -10.62
C GLU A 32 -13.30 20.73 -11.87
N ASN A 33 -13.34 19.40 -11.67
CA ASN A 33 -13.81 18.42 -12.65
C ASN A 33 -13.13 18.55 -14.00
N ARG A 34 -11.80 18.41 -13.99
CA ARG A 34 -11.00 18.34 -15.21
C ARG A 34 -11.04 16.95 -15.83
N GLU A 35 -11.08 16.92 -17.15
CA GLU A 35 -10.78 15.71 -17.91
C GLU A 35 -9.27 15.63 -18.13
N TRP A 36 -8.68 14.48 -17.81
CA TRP A 36 -7.25 14.20 -17.98
C TRP A 36 -7.08 13.35 -19.23
N GLU A 37 -6.35 13.86 -20.22
CA GLU A 37 -6.17 13.19 -21.51
C GLU A 37 -5.00 12.21 -21.44
N PRO A 38 -5.24 10.88 -21.44
CA PRO A 38 -4.17 9.90 -21.33
C PRO A 38 -3.28 9.88 -22.57
N GLN A 39 -1.99 9.71 -22.36
CA GLN A 39 -0.97 9.56 -23.41
C GLN A 39 -0.48 8.10 -23.52
N ASN A 40 -1.00 7.18 -22.70
CA ASN A 40 -0.74 5.74 -22.71
C ASN A 40 -1.80 4.95 -21.90
N ASP A 41 -1.83 3.64 -22.08
CA ASP A 41 -2.77 2.67 -21.51
C ASP A 41 -2.76 2.63 -19.96
N GLU A 42 -1.66 3.01 -19.30
CA GLU A 42 -1.58 3.09 -17.83
C GLU A 42 -2.23 4.37 -17.31
N GLN A 43 -2.04 5.50 -17.99
CA GLN A 43 -2.74 6.75 -17.71
C GLN A 43 -4.26 6.60 -17.93
N GLU A 44 -4.69 5.92 -19.00
CA GLU A 44 -6.12 5.73 -19.29
C GLU A 44 -6.83 4.94 -18.18
N ARG A 45 -6.24 3.82 -17.75
CA ARG A 45 -6.76 2.98 -16.66
C ARG A 45 -6.73 3.71 -15.32
N LEU A 46 -5.64 4.43 -15.02
CA LEU A 46 -5.52 5.25 -13.81
C LEU A 46 -6.56 6.37 -13.77
N PHE A 47 -6.76 7.13 -14.84
CA PHE A 47 -7.71 8.25 -14.86
C PHE A 47 -9.16 7.77 -14.84
N THR A 48 -9.45 6.61 -15.44
CA THR A 48 -10.76 5.94 -15.31
C THR A 48 -11.06 5.62 -13.84
N LEU A 49 -10.10 5.02 -13.12
CA LEU A 49 -10.25 4.71 -11.70
C LEU A 49 -10.25 5.96 -10.81
N TYR A 50 -9.49 7.00 -11.16
CA TYR A 50 -9.51 8.28 -10.45
C TYR A 50 -10.91 8.90 -10.43
N GLN A 51 -11.58 9.00 -11.59
CA GLN A 51 -12.92 9.58 -11.67
C GLN A 51 -13.96 8.74 -10.89
N GLN A 52 -13.80 7.42 -10.83
CA GLN A 52 -14.64 6.54 -10.02
C GLN A 52 -14.42 6.71 -8.51
N MET A 53 -13.18 6.98 -8.07
CA MET A 53 -12.81 7.03 -6.65
C MET A 53 -12.76 8.46 -6.06
N LYS A 54 -12.89 9.51 -6.89
CA LYS A 54 -12.68 10.91 -6.52
C LYS A 54 -13.44 11.37 -5.27
N ASP A 55 -14.74 11.09 -5.21
CA ASP A 55 -15.63 11.53 -4.11
C ASP A 55 -15.33 10.81 -2.78
N TYR A 56 -14.67 9.65 -2.84
CA TYR A 56 -14.25 8.88 -1.66
C TYR A 56 -12.94 9.41 -1.05
N LEU A 57 -12.13 10.17 -1.78
CA LEU A 57 -10.83 10.69 -1.32
C LEU A 57 -10.96 11.60 -0.09
N ALA A 58 -12.10 12.28 0.09
CA ALA A 58 -12.37 13.13 1.26
C ALA A 58 -12.62 12.32 2.56
N GLN A 59 -12.88 11.01 2.45
CA GLN A 59 -13.24 10.12 3.56
C GLN A 59 -12.03 9.35 4.12
N ILE A 60 -10.89 9.39 3.43
CA ILE A 60 -9.70 8.59 3.75
C ILE A 60 -8.96 9.19 4.95
N ARG A 61 -8.94 8.46 6.07
CA ARG A 61 -8.27 8.87 7.30
C ARG A 61 -6.75 8.82 7.12
N GLY A 62 -6.06 9.91 7.45
CA GLY A 62 -4.60 10.03 7.35
C GLY A 62 -4.06 10.55 6.00
N LEU A 63 -4.95 10.90 5.06
CA LEU A 63 -4.57 11.41 3.74
C LEU A 63 -4.45 12.94 3.73
N LYS A 64 -3.22 13.47 3.65
CA LYS A 64 -2.89 14.90 3.61
C LYS A 64 -2.48 15.34 2.20
N ALA A 65 -2.65 16.63 1.91
CA ALA A 65 -2.24 17.25 0.64
C ALA A 65 -1.86 18.72 0.84
N LYS A 66 -0.86 19.19 0.08
CA LYS A 66 -0.49 20.61 -0.03
C LYS A 66 -0.13 20.94 -1.47
N GLY A 67 -0.83 21.91 -2.06
CA GLY A 67 -0.48 22.50 -3.35
C GLY A 67 0.25 23.83 -3.17
N SER A 68 1.20 24.14 -4.06
CA SER A 68 1.88 25.44 -4.10
C SER A 68 2.49 25.74 -5.49
N LYS A 69 2.74 27.03 -5.74
CA LYS A 69 3.60 27.55 -6.82
C LYS A 69 5.10 27.49 -6.46
N PHE A 70 5.46 27.21 -5.20
CA PHE A 70 6.84 27.21 -4.74
C PHE A 70 7.28 25.81 -4.30
N TYR A 71 8.24 25.23 -5.02
CA TYR A 71 8.79 23.90 -4.74
C TYR A 71 9.39 23.76 -3.33
N THR A 72 9.85 24.86 -2.73
CA THR A 72 10.33 24.92 -1.34
C THR A 72 9.23 24.59 -0.35
N GLU A 73 8.05 25.22 -0.45
CA GLU A 73 6.93 24.99 0.47
C GLU A 73 6.41 23.55 0.43
N LEU A 74 6.58 22.86 -0.71
CA LEU A 74 6.25 21.45 -0.88
C LEU A 74 7.31 20.53 -0.26
N ASN A 75 8.59 20.89 -0.41
CA ASN A 75 9.70 20.18 0.25
C ASN A 75 9.69 20.37 1.78
N ASP A 76 9.35 21.57 2.27
CA ASP A 76 9.21 21.85 3.70
C ASP A 76 8.09 20.98 4.30
N PHE A 77 6.95 20.85 3.61
CA PHE A 77 5.86 19.94 4.01
C PHE A 77 6.27 18.46 3.97
N LEU A 78 7.06 18.03 2.98
CA LEU A 78 7.63 16.67 2.99
C LEU A 78 8.53 16.44 4.21
N VAL A 79 9.31 17.45 4.63
CA VAL A 79 10.15 17.37 5.85
C VAL A 79 9.31 17.37 7.13
N GLU A 80 8.25 18.19 7.21
CA GLU A 80 7.27 18.19 8.32
C GLU A 80 6.63 16.79 8.51
N GLU A 81 6.38 16.08 7.40
CA GLU A 81 5.81 14.73 7.36
C GLU A 81 6.87 13.60 7.39
N GLY A 82 8.14 13.89 7.68
CA GLY A 82 9.19 12.89 7.91
C GLY A 82 9.87 12.30 6.65
N PHE A 83 9.74 12.97 5.51
CA PHE A 83 10.41 12.62 4.26
C PHE A 83 11.59 13.56 3.96
N SER A 84 12.50 13.11 3.10
CA SER A 84 13.51 13.99 2.51
C SER A 84 12.87 14.91 1.46
N PRO A 85 13.41 16.11 1.17
CA PRO A 85 13.03 16.89 0.00
C PRO A 85 13.10 16.07 -1.30
N MET A 86 12.12 16.26 -2.19
CA MET A 86 12.02 15.50 -3.46
C MET A 86 11.77 16.39 -4.68
N PHE A 87 11.03 17.51 -4.55
CA PHE A 87 10.77 18.42 -5.65
C PHE A 87 12.05 19.13 -6.10
N GLN A 88 12.34 19.06 -7.39
CA GLN A 88 13.37 19.89 -8.02
C GLN A 88 12.79 21.29 -8.34
N PRO A 89 13.63 22.35 -8.40
CA PRO A 89 13.19 23.71 -8.67
C PRO A 89 12.31 23.83 -9.93
N PHE A 90 11.20 24.55 -9.81
CA PHE A 90 10.30 24.91 -10.92
C PHE A 90 9.89 26.39 -10.83
N ASN A 91 9.39 26.96 -11.92
CA ASN A 91 9.11 28.39 -12.05
C ASN A 91 7.69 28.73 -11.55
N PRO A 92 7.52 29.57 -10.51
CA PRO A 92 6.20 29.89 -9.95
C PRO A 92 5.24 30.61 -10.92
N GLU A 93 5.76 31.21 -12.00
CA GLU A 93 4.95 31.88 -13.02
C GLU A 93 4.22 30.89 -13.94
N ASP A 94 4.82 29.74 -14.26
CA ASP A 94 4.31 28.75 -15.24
C ASP A 94 4.03 27.35 -14.68
N SER A 95 4.41 27.09 -13.43
CA SER A 95 4.38 25.76 -12.81
C SER A 95 3.69 25.78 -11.44
N VAL A 96 2.95 24.70 -11.16
CA VAL A 96 2.39 24.37 -9.84
C VAL A 96 2.77 22.93 -9.49
N GLY A 97 2.85 22.64 -8.20
CA GLY A 97 3.04 21.28 -7.70
C GLY A 97 2.09 20.95 -6.55
N VAL A 98 1.82 19.67 -6.35
CA VAL A 98 1.14 19.15 -5.16
C VAL A 98 1.97 18.02 -4.57
N ALA A 99 2.12 18.05 -3.24
CA ALA A 99 2.59 16.95 -2.43
C ALA A 99 1.41 16.30 -1.70
N THR A 100 1.43 14.96 -1.57
CA THR A 100 0.46 14.20 -0.76
C THR A 100 1.18 13.18 0.10
N VAL A 101 0.59 12.88 1.26
CA VAL A 101 1.09 11.90 2.23
C VAL A 101 -0.10 11.09 2.74
N LEU A 102 0.06 9.77 2.81
CA LEU A 102 -0.90 8.86 3.43
C LEU A 102 -0.27 8.23 4.67
N ASP A 103 -0.80 8.56 5.85
CA ASP A 103 -0.46 7.91 7.11
C ASP A 103 -1.51 6.83 7.46
N LYS A 104 -1.07 5.58 7.61
CA LYS A 104 -1.92 4.42 7.92
C LYS A 104 -1.27 3.46 8.91
N MET A 105 -1.48 3.72 10.20
CA MET A 105 -1.20 2.75 11.27
C MET A 105 -2.41 1.90 11.58
N VAL A 106 -2.13 0.63 11.87
CA VAL A 106 -3.04 -0.26 12.57
C VAL A 106 -2.32 -0.95 13.74
N GLU A 107 -3.10 -1.50 14.67
CA GLU A 107 -2.62 -2.48 15.66
C GLU A 107 -3.43 -3.75 15.53
N TRP A 108 -2.80 -4.92 15.67
CA TRP A 108 -3.49 -6.20 15.58
C TRP A 108 -4.62 -6.31 16.60
N PHE A 109 -5.77 -6.84 16.18
CA PHE A 109 -6.94 -7.05 17.03
C PHE A 109 -6.63 -8.00 18.21
N VAL A 110 -5.75 -8.97 17.98
CA VAL A 110 -5.19 -9.89 18.98
C VAL A 110 -3.67 -9.72 19.00
N GLU A 111 -3.05 -9.87 20.16
CA GLU A 111 -1.59 -9.90 20.30
C GLU A 111 -0.98 -11.08 19.53
N ALA A 112 0.18 -10.87 18.90
CA ALA A 112 0.85 -11.88 18.10
C ALA A 112 2.10 -12.42 18.80
N GLU A 113 2.34 -13.72 18.69
CA GLU A 113 3.50 -14.38 19.30
C GLU A 113 4.72 -14.33 18.38
N LEU A 114 5.94 -14.17 18.92
CA LEU A 114 7.17 -14.12 18.10
C LEU A 114 7.61 -15.52 17.66
N VAL A 115 7.90 -15.67 16.36
CA VAL A 115 8.34 -16.95 15.74
C VAL A 115 9.51 -16.73 14.76
N ASN A 116 10.22 -17.81 14.42
CA ASN A 116 11.13 -17.84 13.26
C ASN A 116 10.44 -18.56 12.10
N ILE A 117 10.58 -18.05 10.88
CA ILE A 117 10.01 -18.63 9.67
C ILE A 117 11.13 -19.13 8.77
N THR A 118 11.13 -20.43 8.47
CA THR A 118 12.01 -21.03 7.46
C THR A 118 11.39 -20.83 6.08
N ALA A 119 12.00 -19.97 5.27
CA ALA A 119 11.53 -19.62 3.94
C ALA A 119 11.86 -20.69 2.88
N GLN A 120 11.16 -20.66 1.74
CA GLN A 120 11.44 -21.53 0.58
C GLN A 120 12.83 -21.30 -0.05
N ASN A 121 13.53 -20.21 0.31
CA ASN A 121 14.92 -19.98 -0.05
C ASN A 121 15.94 -20.68 0.89
N GLY A 122 15.47 -21.40 1.91
CA GLY A 122 16.29 -22.15 2.86
C GLY A 122 16.89 -21.32 4.00
N ARG A 123 16.46 -20.08 4.21
CA ARG A 123 16.90 -19.21 5.30
C ARG A 123 15.80 -19.05 6.36
N GLU A 124 16.21 -18.85 7.60
CA GLU A 124 15.33 -18.39 8.66
C GLU A 124 15.19 -16.86 8.63
N TYR A 125 13.98 -16.38 8.93
CA TYR A 125 13.63 -14.97 9.07
C TYR A 125 12.86 -14.74 10.38
N PRO A 126 13.02 -13.58 11.04
CA PRO A 126 12.20 -13.23 12.19
C PRO A 126 10.75 -12.98 11.73
N GLY A 127 9.78 -13.44 12.52
CA GLY A 127 8.37 -13.34 12.22
C GLY A 127 7.50 -13.26 13.46
N PHE A 128 6.19 -13.34 13.24
CA PHE A 128 5.17 -13.37 14.28
C PHE A 128 3.95 -14.18 13.82
N GLU A 129 3.23 -14.79 14.77
CA GLU A 129 2.00 -15.55 14.52
C GLU A 129 0.78 -14.78 15.04
N ILE A 130 -0.17 -14.47 14.14
CA ILE A 130 -1.50 -14.00 14.52
C ILE A 130 -2.42 -15.22 14.65
N PRO A 131 -3.03 -15.48 15.82
CA PRO A 131 -3.94 -16.61 16.01
C PRO A 131 -5.28 -16.39 15.30
N LYS A 132 -6.04 -17.46 15.06
CA LYS A 132 -7.32 -17.49 14.31
C LYS A 132 -8.34 -16.40 14.67
N GLN A 133 -8.33 -15.90 15.89
CA GLN A 133 -9.23 -14.84 16.37
C GLN A 133 -8.89 -13.46 15.76
N GLY A 134 -7.66 -13.27 15.26
CA GLY A 134 -7.21 -12.05 14.58
C GLY A 134 -7.08 -12.16 13.06
N VAL A 135 -7.45 -13.30 12.45
CA VAL A 135 -7.29 -13.51 11.00
C VAL A 135 -8.39 -14.40 10.40
N SER A 136 -8.99 -13.95 9.30
CA SER A 136 -9.74 -14.82 8.37
C SER A 136 -8.88 -15.19 7.17
N ILE A 137 -9.00 -16.42 6.68
CA ILE A 137 -8.22 -16.92 5.53
C ILE A 137 -9.19 -17.45 4.48
N TYR A 138 -8.89 -17.15 3.22
CA TYR A 138 -9.73 -17.39 2.05
C TYR A 138 -8.92 -18.10 0.96
N THR A 139 -9.60 -18.90 0.15
CA THR A 139 -9.06 -19.46 -1.09
C THR A 139 -9.67 -18.73 -2.27
N THR A 140 -8.83 -18.14 -3.12
CA THR A 140 -9.19 -17.39 -4.34
C THR A 140 -8.47 -18.00 -5.55
N ASN A 141 -8.88 -17.63 -6.76
CA ASN A 141 -8.19 -18.02 -8.00
C ASN A 141 -6.76 -17.45 -8.06
N TYR A 142 -6.51 -16.33 -7.38
CA TYR A 142 -5.17 -15.72 -7.29
C TYR A 142 -4.24 -16.38 -6.27
N GLY A 143 -4.77 -17.01 -5.21
CA GLY A 143 -3.96 -17.67 -4.18
C GLY A 143 -4.67 -17.88 -2.84
N THR A 144 -3.89 -17.93 -1.77
CA THR A 144 -4.41 -17.91 -0.40
C THR A 144 -4.39 -16.47 0.11
N LEU A 145 -5.55 -15.91 0.40
CA LEU A 145 -5.72 -14.54 0.88
C LEU A 145 -5.98 -14.57 2.39
N ALA A 146 -5.30 -13.73 3.15
CA ALA A 146 -5.53 -13.54 4.58
C ALA A 146 -6.00 -12.11 4.86
N GLU A 147 -7.02 -12.00 5.71
CA GLU A 147 -7.61 -10.78 6.21
C GLU A 147 -7.21 -10.62 7.68
N LEU A 148 -6.36 -9.63 8.00
CA LEU A 148 -5.82 -9.42 9.34
C LEU A 148 -6.63 -8.33 10.03
N TYR A 149 -7.29 -8.70 11.14
CA TYR A 149 -8.13 -7.79 11.90
C TYR A 149 -7.32 -6.83 12.77
N THR A 150 -7.82 -5.60 12.91
CA THR A 150 -7.14 -4.53 13.64
C THR A 150 -8.07 -3.81 14.61
N LYS A 151 -7.50 -3.18 15.65
CA LYS A 151 -8.25 -2.42 16.67
C LYS A 151 -8.93 -1.16 16.09
N SER A 152 -8.50 -0.69 14.92
CA SER A 152 -9.01 0.48 14.21
C SER A 152 -10.14 0.18 13.22
N GLU A 153 -10.49 -1.10 13.06
CA GLU A 153 -11.41 -1.65 12.05
C GLU A 153 -11.01 -1.40 10.57
N ASP A 154 -9.89 -0.72 10.33
CA ASP A 154 -9.13 -0.85 9.08
C ASP A 154 -8.53 -2.27 8.99
N THR A 155 -8.22 -2.76 7.80
CA THR A 155 -7.79 -4.16 7.58
C THR A 155 -6.48 -4.18 6.80
N LEU A 156 -5.57 -5.10 7.15
CA LEU A 156 -4.45 -5.46 6.26
C LEU A 156 -4.77 -6.79 5.58
N TRP A 157 -4.68 -6.80 4.26
CA TRP A 157 -4.84 -8.00 3.43
C TRP A 157 -3.47 -8.49 2.99
N LEU A 158 -3.24 -9.80 3.06
CA LEU A 158 -2.00 -10.46 2.61
C LEU A 158 -2.34 -11.63 1.66
N LEU A 159 -1.91 -11.55 0.41
CA LEU A 159 -2.12 -12.58 -0.61
C LEU A 159 -0.82 -13.36 -0.84
N LEU A 160 -0.87 -14.67 -0.54
CA LEU A 160 0.16 -15.64 -0.90
C LEU A 160 -0.16 -16.21 -2.30
N PRO A 161 0.56 -15.81 -3.36
CA PRO A 161 0.13 -16.02 -4.73
C PRO A 161 0.30 -17.47 -5.23
N THR A 162 -0.50 -17.84 -6.23
CA THR A 162 -0.23 -19.01 -7.09
C THR A 162 0.97 -18.77 -8.00
N ALA A 163 1.49 -19.83 -8.65
CA ALA A 163 2.73 -19.77 -9.41
C ALA A 163 2.64 -19.04 -10.78
N ASN A 164 1.45 -18.64 -11.22
CA ASN A 164 1.17 -18.16 -12.58
C ASN A 164 0.68 -16.70 -12.62
N GLN A 165 0.98 -15.89 -11.60
CA GLN A 165 0.51 -14.51 -11.51
C GLN A 165 1.16 -13.56 -12.55
N PRO A 166 0.49 -12.43 -12.88
CA PRO A 166 1.00 -11.42 -13.80
C PRO A 166 2.20 -10.62 -13.23
N ASP A 167 2.74 -9.70 -14.02
CA ASP A 167 3.90 -8.88 -13.66
C ASP A 167 3.52 -7.84 -12.57
N LEU A 168 3.96 -8.09 -11.33
CA LEU A 168 3.59 -7.32 -10.13
C LEU A 168 4.42 -6.04 -9.97
N LEU A 169 4.46 -5.23 -11.03
CA LEU A 169 5.23 -3.98 -11.11
C LEU A 169 4.31 -2.77 -11.30
N GLY A 170 4.66 -1.64 -10.68
CA GLY A 170 3.99 -0.37 -10.84
C GLY A 170 2.46 -0.44 -10.64
N PHE A 171 1.71 0.15 -11.57
CA PHE A 171 0.25 0.21 -11.48
C PHE A 171 -0.44 -1.17 -11.49
N ASN A 172 0.15 -2.18 -12.13
CA ASN A 172 -0.41 -3.54 -12.18
C ASN A 172 -0.48 -4.19 -10.78
N LEU A 173 0.35 -3.73 -9.84
CA LEU A 173 0.30 -4.14 -8.42
C LEU A 173 -1.03 -3.74 -7.77
N PHE A 174 -1.45 -2.49 -7.97
CA PHE A 174 -2.74 -1.96 -7.48
C PHE A 174 -3.92 -2.63 -8.18
N GLU A 175 -3.88 -2.78 -9.51
CA GLU A 175 -4.94 -3.50 -10.22
C GLU A 175 -5.10 -4.95 -9.73
N THR A 176 -4.01 -5.61 -9.35
CA THR A 176 -4.08 -6.98 -8.84
C THR A 176 -4.79 -7.02 -7.48
N ALA A 177 -4.54 -6.07 -6.59
CA ALA A 177 -5.30 -5.93 -5.35
C ALA A 177 -6.80 -5.70 -5.62
N VAL A 178 -7.17 -4.76 -6.50
CA VAL A 178 -8.57 -4.51 -6.89
C VAL A 178 -9.24 -5.77 -7.46
N LYS A 179 -8.56 -6.50 -8.35
CA LYS A 179 -9.09 -7.74 -8.95
C LYS A 179 -9.31 -8.83 -7.90
N VAL A 180 -8.40 -8.99 -6.94
CA VAL A 180 -8.52 -9.96 -5.84
C VAL A 180 -9.66 -9.58 -4.87
N MET A 181 -9.82 -8.29 -4.57
CA MET A 181 -10.91 -7.78 -3.72
C MET A 181 -12.30 -7.90 -4.38
N SER A 182 -12.35 -7.97 -5.71
CA SER A 182 -13.59 -8.19 -6.48
C SER A 182 -14.01 -9.66 -6.60
N GLU A 183 -13.26 -10.60 -6.03
CA GLU A 183 -13.54 -12.04 -6.12
C GLU A 183 -14.27 -12.59 -4.89
N GLU A 184 -15.28 -13.44 -5.09
CA GLU A 184 -15.92 -14.20 -4.02
C GLU A 184 -15.00 -15.30 -3.48
N GLY A 185 -14.09 -14.93 -2.57
CA GLY A 185 -13.18 -15.85 -1.90
C GLY A 185 -13.92 -16.81 -0.95
N SER A 186 -13.53 -18.09 -0.97
CA SER A 186 -14.12 -19.12 -0.09
C SER A 186 -13.37 -19.20 1.25
N ILE A 187 -14.07 -19.04 2.38
CA ILE A 187 -13.46 -19.06 3.72
C ILE A 187 -12.86 -20.45 4.00
N ASN A 188 -11.58 -20.46 4.38
CA ASN A 188 -10.80 -21.66 4.62
C ASN A 188 -10.53 -21.84 6.12
N HIS A 189 -11.41 -22.60 6.79
CA HIS A 189 -11.33 -22.86 8.22
C HIS A 189 -10.19 -23.82 8.64
N HIS A 190 -9.38 -24.34 7.72
CA HIS A 190 -8.37 -25.37 8.04
C HIS A 190 -7.14 -24.86 8.80
N PHE A 191 -6.92 -23.54 8.91
CA PHE A 191 -5.75 -22.98 9.60
C PHE A 191 -6.03 -22.62 11.07
N SER A 192 -4.99 -22.59 11.91
CA SER A 192 -5.04 -22.14 13.32
C SER A 192 -4.65 -20.67 13.52
N GLY A 193 -4.11 -20.03 12.49
CA GLY A 193 -3.57 -18.68 12.51
C GLY A 193 -2.77 -18.41 11.23
N ILE A 194 -1.95 -17.37 11.24
CA ILE A 194 -1.00 -17.04 10.16
C ILE A 194 0.36 -16.66 10.75
N GLN A 195 1.43 -17.27 10.23
CA GLN A 195 2.82 -16.90 10.50
C GLN A 195 3.33 -15.96 9.39
N ILE A 196 3.78 -14.78 9.79
CA ILE A 196 4.13 -13.65 8.93
C ILE A 196 5.57 -13.21 9.24
N PRO A 197 6.46 -13.03 8.24
CA PRO A 197 7.79 -12.49 8.49
C PRO A 197 7.70 -11.00 8.87
N LYS A 198 8.62 -10.53 9.71
CA LYS A 198 8.77 -9.09 9.97
C LYS A 198 9.29 -8.40 8.71
N VAL A 199 8.71 -7.25 8.38
CA VAL A 199 8.97 -6.52 7.13
C VAL A 199 9.40 -5.08 7.45
N ASP A 200 10.40 -4.59 6.73
CA ASP A 200 10.86 -3.19 6.78
C ASP A 200 11.23 -2.70 5.36
N LEU A 201 10.40 -1.77 4.86
CA LEU A 201 10.37 -1.25 3.50
C LEU A 201 10.73 0.24 3.48
N ASP A 202 11.58 0.63 2.54
CA ASP A 202 11.78 2.00 2.06
C ASP A 202 12.15 1.91 0.57
N VAL A 203 11.19 2.21 -0.32
CA VAL A 203 11.35 2.10 -1.78
C VAL A 203 10.86 3.34 -2.49
N THR A 204 11.37 3.59 -3.70
CA THR A 204 10.92 4.69 -4.58
C THR A 204 10.32 4.07 -5.85
N PRO A 205 8.99 3.90 -5.94
CA PRO A 205 8.34 3.34 -7.13
C PRO A 205 8.55 4.22 -8.36
N ASP A 206 8.64 3.60 -9.54
CA ASP A 206 8.74 4.35 -10.79
C ASP A 206 7.37 4.91 -11.21
N LEU A 207 7.26 6.25 -11.26
CA LEU A 207 6.10 6.98 -11.76
C LEU A 207 6.32 7.63 -13.14
N ASN A 208 7.35 7.22 -13.89
CA ASN A 208 7.65 7.70 -15.25
C ASN A 208 6.42 7.64 -16.19
N PHE A 209 5.52 6.66 -15.99
CA PHE A 209 4.29 6.52 -16.79
C PHE A 209 3.31 7.69 -16.63
N LEU A 210 3.36 8.46 -15.53
CA LEU A 210 2.56 9.68 -15.32
C LEU A 210 3.10 10.89 -16.08
N LEU A 211 4.38 10.90 -16.45
CA LEU A 211 5.00 12.05 -17.10
C LEU A 211 4.31 12.34 -18.44
N ARG A 212 4.15 13.64 -18.74
CA ARG A 212 3.42 14.14 -19.92
C ARG A 212 1.91 13.88 -19.95
N ALA A 213 1.32 13.27 -18.92
CA ALA A 213 -0.13 13.35 -18.72
C ALA A 213 -0.58 14.81 -18.77
N ARG A 214 -1.70 15.11 -19.45
CA ARG A 214 -2.11 16.48 -19.75
C ARG A 214 -3.59 16.74 -19.47
N THR A 215 -3.92 18.00 -19.24
CA THR A 215 -5.28 18.51 -19.04
C THR A 215 -5.34 20.00 -19.37
N PHE A 216 -6.52 20.62 -19.30
CA PHE A 216 -6.74 22.04 -19.61
C PHE A 216 -7.41 22.74 -18.43
N ASP A 217 -6.97 23.96 -18.10
CA ASP A 217 -7.63 24.76 -17.06
C ASP A 217 -8.93 25.41 -17.57
N THR A 218 -9.54 26.29 -16.76
CA THR A 218 -10.80 26.99 -17.09
C THR A 218 -10.68 28.02 -18.23
N ASN A 219 -9.48 28.25 -18.78
CA ASN A 219 -9.21 29.18 -19.88
C ASN A 219 -8.61 28.46 -21.10
N ASP A 220 -8.80 27.14 -21.20
CA ASP A 220 -8.25 26.26 -22.24
C ASP A 220 -6.71 26.26 -22.35
N VAL A 221 -6.00 26.64 -21.28
CA VAL A 221 -4.53 26.58 -21.24
C VAL A 221 -4.07 25.14 -20.93
N PRO A 222 -3.18 24.54 -21.74
CA PRO A 222 -2.73 23.16 -21.55
C PRO A 222 -1.69 23.02 -20.44
N TRP A 223 -2.00 22.21 -19.44
CA TRP A 223 -1.10 21.80 -18.35
C TRP A 223 -0.61 20.37 -18.55
N ARG A 224 0.59 20.04 -18.02
CA ARG A 224 1.16 18.70 -18.09
C ARG A 224 2.00 18.32 -16.87
N VAL A 225 2.05 17.04 -16.54
CA VAL A 225 2.92 16.49 -15.50
C VAL A 225 4.39 16.51 -15.97
N THR A 226 5.24 17.26 -15.27
CA THR A 226 6.68 17.44 -15.58
C THR A 226 7.61 16.71 -14.61
N GLN A 227 7.17 16.48 -13.38
CA GLN A 227 7.84 15.68 -12.35
C GLN A 227 6.79 14.76 -11.71
N ALA A 228 7.16 13.51 -11.43
CA ALA A 228 6.33 12.56 -10.68
C ALA A 228 7.25 11.63 -9.89
N PHE A 229 6.95 11.40 -8.61
CA PHE A 229 7.69 10.52 -7.73
C PHE A 229 6.81 10.06 -6.57
N GLN A 230 7.15 8.92 -5.98
CA GLN A 230 6.57 8.41 -4.74
C GLN A 230 7.69 7.80 -3.91
N ARG A 231 7.62 7.90 -2.59
CA ARG A 231 8.49 7.14 -1.68
C ARG A 231 7.61 6.41 -0.67
N PHE A 232 7.78 5.11 -0.60
CA PHE A 232 6.94 4.21 0.18
C PHE A 232 7.75 3.61 1.31
N LYS A 233 7.38 3.95 2.55
CA LYS A 233 7.93 3.35 3.77
C LYS A 233 6.85 2.49 4.44
N PHE A 234 7.21 1.32 4.95
CA PHE A 234 6.28 0.44 5.68
C PHE A 234 7.03 -0.50 6.63
N ARG A 235 6.49 -0.72 7.83
CA ARG A 235 6.98 -1.74 8.77
C ARG A 235 5.85 -2.63 9.26
N MET A 236 6.16 -3.89 9.54
CA MET A 236 5.21 -4.85 10.11
C MET A 236 5.90 -5.79 11.09
N ASN A 237 5.32 -5.93 12.28
CA ASN A 237 5.85 -6.75 13.37
C ASN A 237 4.75 -7.31 14.30
N GLU A 238 5.14 -7.85 15.45
CA GLU A 238 4.26 -8.50 16.43
C GLU A 238 3.17 -7.60 17.06
N LYS A 239 3.23 -6.27 16.88
CA LYS A 239 2.29 -5.31 17.48
C LYS A 239 1.30 -4.71 16.46
N GLY A 240 1.66 -4.69 15.19
CA GLY A 240 0.86 -4.11 14.12
C GLY A 240 1.61 -4.00 12.80
N ALA A 241 0.90 -3.54 11.78
CA ALA A 241 1.49 -2.96 10.58
C ALA A 241 1.41 -1.43 10.63
N ARG A 242 2.44 -0.76 10.11
CA ARG A 242 2.62 0.68 10.25
C ARG A 242 3.22 1.34 9.00
N ALA A 243 2.41 2.09 8.26
CA ALA A 243 2.61 3.55 8.18
C ALA A 243 2.09 4.18 9.52
N LYS A 244 2.36 5.42 9.93
CA LYS A 244 2.69 5.69 11.37
C LYS A 244 1.99 6.75 12.28
N VAL A 245 0.81 6.48 12.95
CA VAL A 245 0.39 6.83 14.39
C VAL A 245 -0.93 6.10 14.86
N THR A 246 -1.31 5.65 16.11
CA THR A 246 -0.80 5.02 17.40
C THR A 246 -1.95 5.12 18.49
N THR A 247 -2.18 4.40 19.61
CA THR A 247 -1.85 3.09 20.30
C THR A 247 -2.63 3.02 21.67
N GLY A 248 -3.02 1.93 22.39
CA GLY A 248 -3.03 0.45 22.18
C GLY A 248 -2.83 -0.43 23.47
N ILE A 249 -3.74 -1.39 23.87
CA ILE A 249 -3.54 -2.46 24.95
C ILE A 249 -4.65 -3.60 24.99
N ALA A 250 -4.46 -4.77 25.67
CA ALA A 250 -5.30 -6.02 25.64
C ALA A 250 -5.20 -7.00 26.88
N VAL A 251 -5.94 -8.16 26.92
CA VAL A 251 -5.76 -9.39 27.81
C VAL A 251 -6.43 -10.69 27.25
N THR A 252 -6.06 -11.93 27.70
CA THR A 252 -6.36 -13.26 27.06
C THR A 252 -6.54 -14.49 28.02
N MET A 253 -7.08 -15.65 27.56
CA MET A 253 -6.92 -17.01 28.16
C MET A 253 -7.17 -18.16 27.11
N GLU A 254 -6.60 -19.38 27.28
CA GLU A 254 -6.56 -20.47 26.25
C GLU A 254 -7.05 -21.88 26.73
N ALA A 255 -7.28 -22.83 25.81
CA ALA A 255 -7.48 -24.28 26.05
C ALA A 255 -7.12 -25.14 24.80
N PHE A 256 -6.80 -26.42 25.00
CA PHE A 256 -6.12 -27.27 23.99
C PHE A 256 -7.03 -28.25 23.21
N PHE A 257 -6.80 -28.34 21.88
CA PHE A 257 -7.18 -29.44 21.00
C PHE A 257 -6.00 -29.73 20.04
N ALA A 258 -6.09 -30.75 19.18
CA ALA A 258 -5.11 -30.95 18.11
C ALA A 258 -5.15 -29.74 17.15
N LYS A 259 -4.20 -28.81 17.31
CA LYS A 259 -4.16 -27.58 16.52
C LYS A 259 -3.93 -27.94 15.03
N PRO A 260 -4.72 -27.39 14.10
CA PRO A 260 -4.30 -27.34 12.71
C PRO A 260 -3.02 -26.51 12.57
N ASP A 261 -2.28 -26.69 11.49
CA ASP A 261 -1.12 -25.85 11.19
C ASP A 261 -1.55 -24.39 10.86
N PRO A 262 -0.72 -23.38 11.17
CA PRO A 262 -0.96 -22.01 10.73
C PRO A 262 -0.63 -21.87 9.24
N LEU A 263 -1.20 -20.86 8.58
CA LEU A 263 -0.76 -20.46 7.24
C LEU A 263 0.62 -19.81 7.35
N ILE A 264 1.65 -20.37 6.73
CA ILE A 264 3.01 -19.79 6.76
C ILE A 264 3.27 -19.00 5.49
N LEU A 265 3.60 -17.71 5.61
CA LEU A 265 4.10 -16.89 4.50
C LEU A 265 5.59 -17.18 4.28
N ASP A 266 5.87 -18.38 3.76
CA ASP A 266 7.23 -18.93 3.53
C ASP A 266 7.90 -18.44 2.23
N ARG A 267 7.18 -17.65 1.42
CA ARG A 267 7.64 -17.05 0.15
C ARG A 267 7.04 -15.64 -0.03
N PRO A 268 7.56 -14.83 -0.98
CA PRO A 268 7.08 -13.48 -1.25
C PRO A 268 5.58 -13.37 -1.48
N PHE A 269 4.99 -12.27 -1.02
CA PHE A 269 3.55 -12.04 -0.97
C PHE A 269 3.20 -10.59 -1.30
N LEU A 270 1.96 -10.41 -1.77
CA LEU A 270 1.32 -9.11 -2.03
C LEU A 270 0.55 -8.68 -0.78
N GLY A 271 0.53 -7.40 -0.43
CA GLY A 271 -0.28 -6.88 0.66
C GLY A 271 -0.81 -5.46 0.41
N TRP A 272 -1.93 -5.11 1.05
CA TRP A 272 -2.58 -3.79 0.96
C TRP A 272 -3.51 -3.53 2.15
N PHE A 273 -3.75 -2.25 2.44
CA PHE A 273 -4.74 -1.85 3.45
C PHE A 273 -6.11 -1.57 2.83
N THR A 274 -7.18 -1.78 3.59
CA THR A 274 -8.50 -1.16 3.35
C THR A 274 -8.95 -0.41 4.61
N GLN A 275 -9.82 0.58 4.44
CA GLN A 275 -10.42 1.34 5.55
C GLN A 275 -11.89 0.96 5.72
N LYS A 276 -12.38 0.93 6.96
CA LYS A 276 -13.81 0.75 7.24
C LYS A 276 -14.66 1.83 6.57
N GLY A 277 -15.68 1.42 5.84
CA GLY A 277 -16.53 2.25 4.97
C GLY A 277 -15.94 2.53 3.57
N LEU A 278 -14.74 2.02 3.28
CA LEU A 278 -14.02 2.14 2.00
C LEU A 278 -13.40 0.79 1.60
N GLU A 279 -14.10 -0.31 1.87
CA GLU A 279 -13.62 -1.69 1.72
C GLU A 279 -13.25 -2.07 0.28
N LEU A 280 -13.69 -1.30 -0.72
CA LEU A 280 -13.39 -1.51 -2.14
C LEU A 280 -12.12 -0.77 -2.63
N LEU A 281 -11.46 0.02 -1.77
CA LEU A 281 -10.29 0.81 -2.13
C LEU A 281 -9.01 0.26 -1.47
N PRO A 282 -8.15 -0.47 -2.21
CA PRO A 282 -6.83 -0.82 -1.69
C PRO A 282 -5.96 0.42 -1.57
N MET A 283 -5.31 0.58 -0.41
CA MET A 283 -4.34 1.62 -0.12
C MET A 283 -2.97 1.00 0.12
N ALA A 284 -1.91 1.74 -0.21
CA ALA A 284 -0.54 1.41 0.16
C ALA A 284 -0.14 -0.04 -0.19
N VAL A 285 -0.26 -0.39 -1.47
CA VAL A 285 -0.07 -1.77 -1.96
C VAL A 285 1.42 -2.09 -2.07
N PHE A 286 1.86 -3.27 -1.62
CA PHE A 286 3.27 -3.68 -1.62
C PHE A 286 3.49 -5.15 -2.00
N TRP A 287 4.63 -5.42 -2.63
CA TRP A 287 5.19 -6.76 -2.82
C TRP A 287 6.39 -6.93 -1.89
N ALA A 288 6.25 -7.80 -0.89
CA ALA A 288 7.28 -8.07 0.12
C ALA A 288 8.12 -9.30 -0.30
N ASP A 289 9.25 -9.06 -0.96
CA ASP A 289 10.23 -10.09 -1.32
C ASP A 289 11.31 -10.25 -0.22
N TYR A 290 12.16 -11.27 -0.35
CA TYR A 290 13.11 -11.73 0.68
C TYR A 290 14.18 -10.71 1.14
N ASP A 291 14.29 -9.56 0.46
CA ASP A 291 15.13 -8.40 0.78
C ASP A 291 14.46 -7.41 1.76
N SER A 292 13.13 -7.47 1.88
CA SER A 292 12.34 -6.71 2.86
C SER A 292 12.22 -7.38 4.23
N TRP A 293 12.42 -8.70 4.30
CA TRP A 293 12.19 -9.52 5.49
C TRP A 293 13.37 -9.44 6.47
N LYS A 294 13.18 -8.81 7.63
CA LYS A 294 14.21 -8.55 8.66
C LYS A 294 13.58 -7.98 9.94
N GLU A 295 14.34 -7.96 11.03
CA GLU A 295 13.98 -7.12 12.18
C GLU A 295 13.92 -5.65 11.74
N PRO A 296 12.84 -4.90 12.04
CA PRO A 296 12.72 -3.52 11.61
C PRO A 296 13.81 -2.63 12.22
N SER A 297 14.41 -1.78 11.38
CA SER A 297 15.57 -0.92 11.70
C SER A 297 15.33 0.16 12.77
N GLY A 298 14.10 0.26 13.27
CA GLY A 298 13.71 1.10 14.40
C GLY A 298 12.32 0.69 14.89
N SER A 299 11.94 1.22 16.04
CA SER A 299 10.68 0.90 16.73
C SER A 299 9.42 1.12 15.89
N LEU A 300 8.25 0.74 16.43
CA LEU A 300 6.99 1.12 15.80
C LEU A 300 6.77 2.64 15.83
N GLU A 301 7.42 3.43 16.68
CA GLU A 301 7.23 4.89 16.70
C GLU A 301 7.84 5.58 15.46
N ASN A 302 9.11 5.33 15.13
CA ASN A 302 9.91 6.19 14.23
C ASN A 302 10.10 5.58 12.83
N LEU A 303 9.57 6.16 11.74
CA LEU A 303 9.75 5.69 10.33
C LEU A 303 10.02 6.86 9.38
#